data_AF-A0A661V7R7-F1
#
_entry.id   AF-A0A661V7R7-F1
#
_cell.length_a   1.000
_cell.length_b   1.000
_cell.length_c   1.000
_cell.angle_alpha   90.00
_cell.angle_beta   90.00
_cell.angle_gamma   90.00
#
_symmetry.space_group_name_H-M   'P 1'
#
loop_
_entity.id
_entity.type
_entity.pdbx_description
1 polymer ?
#
loop_
_entity_poly.entity_id
_entity_poly.type
_entity_poly.pdbx_seq_one_letter_code
_entity_poly.pdbx_strand_id
1 'polypeptide(L)'
;MVEAKARLSRRDVHQWAQRMRSAGWRERLAERGVKGPYLVYVYSIRADLSAQEMARQTGIGLLKSDGEILAPRELIEPAAA
;
A
#
# COMPACT_ATOMS: atom_id res chain seq x y z
N MET A 1 5.40 -5.04 0.47
CA MET A 1 5.57 -3.83 -0.36
C MET A 1 5.22 -2.60 0.48
N VAL A 2 6.06 -1.57 0.44
CA VAL A 2 5.84 -0.35 1.23
C VAL A 2 6.11 0.87 0.34
N GLU A 3 5.19 1.84 0.35
CA GLU A 3 5.47 3.19 -0.19
C GLU A 3 5.75 4.15 0.98
N ALA A 4 6.87 4.87 0.93
CA ALA A 4 7.29 5.80 1.99
C ALA A 4 7.12 7.25 1.57
N LYS A 5 6.48 8.07 2.42
CA LYS A 5 6.24 9.50 2.19
C LYS A 5 6.49 10.32 3.45
N ALA A 6 7.18 11.46 3.35
CA ALA A 6 7.32 12.37 4.50
C ALA A 6 5.95 12.93 4.93
N ARG A 7 5.12 13.33 3.96
CA ARG A 7 3.73 13.74 4.16
C ARG A 7 2.83 12.89 3.28
N LEU A 8 1.89 12.19 3.89
CA LEU A 8 0.96 11.30 3.23
C LEU A 8 -0.41 11.99 3.11
N SER A 9 -0.89 12.11 1.87
CA SER A 9 -2.24 12.60 1.57
C SER A 9 -3.19 11.46 1.22
N ARG A 10 -4.50 11.73 1.28
CA ARG A 10 -5.54 10.83 0.75
C ARG A 10 -5.25 10.38 -0.69
N ARG A 11 -4.77 11.28 -1.55
CA ARG A 11 -4.47 10.98 -2.96
C ARG A 11 -3.33 9.97 -3.09
N ASP A 12 -2.27 10.12 -2.29
CA ASP A 12 -1.13 9.21 -2.31
C ASP A 12 -1.59 7.79 -1.98
N VAL A 13 -2.36 7.64 -0.89
CA VAL A 13 -2.88 6.33 -0.46
C VAL A 13 -3.77 5.71 -1.53
N HIS A 14 -4.67 6.50 -2.12
CA HIS A 14 -5.56 6.01 -3.17
C HIS A 14 -4.76 5.55 -4.41
N GLN A 15 -3.80 6.35 -4.88
CA GLN A 15 -2.98 6.00 -6.04
C GLN A 15 -2.13 4.75 -5.78
N TRP A 16 -1.60 4.62 -4.56
CA TRP A 16 -0.83 3.44 -4.17
C TRP A 16 -1.69 2.18 -4.17
N ALA A 17 -2.88 2.25 -3.56
CA ALA A 17 -3.82 1.15 -3.52
C ALA A 17 -4.21 0.70 -4.95
N GLN A 18 -4.52 1.65 -5.84
CA GLN A 18 -4.86 1.36 -7.23
C GLN A 18 -3.68 0.74 -7.98
N ARG A 19 -2.47 1.27 -7.79
CA ARG A 19 -1.26 0.73 -8.42
C ARG A 19 -1.01 -0.72 -8.01
N MET A 20 -1.09 -1.03 -6.71
CA MET A 20 -0.85 -2.39 -6.23
C MET A 20 -1.93 -3.39 -6.65
N ARG A 21 -3.17 -2.94 -6.91
CA ARG A 21 -4.25 -3.79 -7.44
C ARG A 21 -4.20 -3.95 -8.97
N SER A 22 -3.43 -3.12 -9.68
CA SER A 22 -3.25 -3.24 -11.13
C SER A 22 -2.55 -4.57 -11.49
N ALA A 23 -3.16 -5.35 -12.38
CA ALA A 23 -2.58 -6.61 -12.88
C ALA A 23 -1.23 -6.37 -13.57
N GLY A 24 -1.18 -5.46 -14.55
CA GLY A 24 0.06 -5.15 -15.27
C GLY A 24 1.18 -4.58 -14.38
N TRP A 25 0.86 -3.90 -13.27
CA TRP A 25 1.89 -3.52 -12.30
C TRP A 25 2.45 -4.74 -11.57
N ARG A 26 1.58 -5.66 -11.12
CA ARG A 26 1.98 -6.89 -10.44
C ARG A 26 2.74 -7.85 -11.36
N GLU A 27 2.41 -7.91 -12.65
CA GLU A 27 3.17 -8.66 -13.66
C GLU A 27 4.60 -8.12 -13.77
N ARG A 28 4.76 -6.80 -13.92
CA ARG A 28 6.10 -6.17 -13.96
C ARG A 28 6.90 -6.35 -12.68
N LEU A 29 6.24 -6.44 -11.52
CA LEU A 29 6.90 -6.81 -10.26
C LEU A 29 7.39 -8.26 -10.30
N ALA A 30 6.55 -9.19 -10.77
CA ALA A 30 6.87 -10.61 -10.87
C ALA A 30 8.02 -10.88 -11.87
N GLU A 31 8.04 -10.20 -13.02
CA GLU A 31 9.14 -10.23 -14.00
C GLU A 31 10.48 -9.83 -13.38
N ARG A 32 10.44 -8.95 -12.36
CA ARG A 32 11.61 -8.49 -11.59
C ARG A 32 11.90 -9.35 -10.36
N GLY A 33 11.24 -10.50 -10.23
CA GLY A 33 11.43 -11.44 -9.12
C GLY A 33 10.65 -11.11 -7.85
N VAL A 34 9.88 -10.02 -7.82
CA VAL A 34 9.04 -9.65 -6.67
C VAL A 34 7.67 -10.28 -6.86
N LYS A 35 7.55 -11.55 -6.45
CA LYS A 35 6.32 -12.34 -6.59
C LYS A 35 5.41 -12.13 -5.38
N GLY A 36 4.09 -12.08 -5.64
CA GLY A 36 3.08 -12.03 -4.61
C GLY A 36 2.90 -13.38 -3.88
N PRO A 37 1.98 -13.45 -2.91
CA PRO A 37 1.05 -12.39 -2.52
C PRO A 37 1.74 -11.24 -1.77
N TYR A 38 1.20 -10.02 -1.89
CA TYR A 38 1.81 -8.80 -1.40
C TYR A 38 1.12 -8.31 -0.13
N LEU A 39 1.89 -8.17 0.95
CA LEU A 39 1.49 -7.38 2.11
C LEU A 39 1.79 -5.90 1.84
N VAL A 40 0.76 -5.05 1.77
CA VAL A 40 0.88 -3.68 1.25
C VAL A 40 0.68 -2.62 2.34
N TYR A 41 1.69 -1.79 2.53
CA TYR A 41 1.67 -0.67 3.47
C TYR A 41 2.00 0.67 2.80
N VAL A 42 1.66 1.74 3.51
CA VAL A 42 2.27 3.06 3.39
C VAL A 42 2.99 3.40 4.69
N TYR A 43 4.19 3.98 4.60
CA TYR A 43 4.90 4.57 5.72
C TYR A 43 4.83 6.09 5.63
N SER A 44 4.59 6.77 6.77
CA SER A 44 4.70 8.23 6.81
C SER A 44 5.18 8.82 8.13
N ILE A 45 5.83 9.99 8.04
CA ILE A 45 6.14 10.83 9.21
C ILE A 45 4.87 11.61 9.61
N ARG A 46 4.19 12.22 8.62
CA ARG A 46 2.92 12.93 8.81
C ARG A 46 1.85 12.35 7.88
N ALA A 47 0.75 11.89 8.45
CA ALA A 47 -0.47 11.54 7.72
C ALA A 47 -1.62 12.41 8.25
N ASP A 48 -2.34 13.08 7.36
CA ASP A 48 -3.58 13.75 7.75
C ASP A 48 -4.70 12.72 7.98
N LEU A 49 -5.79 13.14 8.63
CA LEU A 49 -6.92 12.27 8.95
C LEU A 49 -7.52 11.61 7.70
N SER A 50 -7.60 12.37 6.59
CA SER A 50 -8.16 11.89 5.33
C SER A 50 -7.30 10.77 4.70
N ALA A 51 -5.98 10.81 4.88
CA ALA A 51 -5.07 9.76 4.46
C ALA A 51 -5.25 8.49 5.29
N GLN A 52 -5.41 8.61 6.61
CA GLN A 52 -5.65 7.47 7.49
C GLN A 52 -7.00 6.80 7.19
N GLU A 53 -8.05 7.60 6.98
CA GLU A 53 -9.36 7.09 6.57
C GLU A 53 -9.29 6.38 5.22
N MET A 54 -8.58 6.94 4.25
CA MET A 54 -8.38 6.31 2.94
C MET A 54 -7.61 4.99 3.06
N ALA A 55 -6.60 4.89 3.92
CA ALA A 55 -5.87 3.65 4.17
C ALA A 55 -6.81 2.56 4.71
N ARG A 56 -7.64 2.92 5.69
CA ARG A 56 -8.68 2.03 6.23
C ARG A 56 -9.69 1.59 5.17
N GLN A 57 -10.17 2.52 4.34
CA GLN A 57 -11.14 2.24 3.27
C GLN A 57 -10.57 1.30 2.21
N THR A 58 -9.34 1.53 1.78
CA THR A 58 -8.66 0.75 0.73
C THR A 58 -8.04 -0.55 1.22
N GLY A 59 -7.97 -0.75 2.55
CA GLY A 59 -7.39 -1.93 3.17
C GLY A 59 -5.85 -1.93 3.17
N ILE A 60 -5.22 -0.78 2.92
CA ILE A 60 -3.76 -0.62 2.97
C ILE A 60 -3.33 -0.38 4.40
N GLY A 61 -2.26 -1.05 4.83
CA GLY A 61 -1.70 -0.81 6.16
C GLY A 61 -0.98 0.53 6.28
N LEU A 62 -0.93 1.08 7.49
CA LEU A 62 -0.23 2.33 7.81
C LEU A 62 0.86 2.06 8.84
N LEU A 63 2.09 2.40 8.46
CA LEU A 63 3.25 2.44 9.35
C LEU A 63 3.61 3.89 9.67
N LYS A 64 4.07 4.09 10.90
CA LYS A 64 4.74 5.30 11.37
C LYS A 64 6.07 4.90 12.03
N SER A 65 6.84 5.89 12.48
CA SER A 65 8.14 5.66 13.13
C SER A 65 8.04 4.84 14.43
N ASP A 66 6.89 4.91 15.10
CA ASP A 66 6.55 4.18 16.33
C ASP A 66 5.94 2.80 16.07
N GLY A 67 5.77 2.40 14.80
CA GLY A 67 5.35 1.05 14.42
C GLY A 67 4.10 1.02 13.56
N GLU A 68 3.38 -0.10 13.63
CA GLU A 68 2.14 -0.30 12.90
C GLU A 68 0.98 0.44 13.57
N ILE A 69 0.31 1.30 12.80
CA ILE A 69 -0.89 2.03 13.22
C ILE A 69 -2.15 1.36 12.69
N LEU A 70 -2.05 0.74 11.51
CA LEU A 70 -3.13 0.02 10.86
C LEU A 70 -2.55 -1.19 10.12
N ALA A 71 -3.04 -2.38 10.44
CA ALA A 71 -2.76 -3.57 9.67
C ALA A 71 -3.48 -3.54 8.30
N PRO A 72 -2.86 -4.04 7.21
CA PRO A 72 -3.54 -4.28 5.95
C PRO A 72 -4.69 -5.27 6.16
N ARG A 73 -5.78 -5.08 5.43
CA ARG A 73 -6.96 -5.95 5.58
C ARG A 73 -6.74 -7.33 4.97
N GLU A 74 -5.97 -7.38 3.90
CA GLU A 74 -5.75 -8.58 3.10
C GLU A 74 -4.37 -8.52 2.45
N LEU A 75 -3.89 -9.69 2.05
CA LEU A 75 -2.81 -9.78 1.08
C LEU A 75 -3.38 -9.49 -0.31
N ILE A 76 -2.62 -8.83 -1.16
CA ILE A 76 -2.96 -8.70 -2.58
C ILE A 76 -2.32 -9.86 -3.33
N GLU A 77 -3.15 -10.71 -3.92
CA GLU A 77 -2.70 -11.87 -4.68
C GLU A 77 -1.75 -11.49 -5.83
N PRO A 78 -0.93 -12.41 -6.35
CA PRO A 78 -0.18 -12.17 -7.58
C PRO A 78 -1.12 -11.91 -8.78
N ALA A 79 -0.57 -11.40 -9.87
CA ALA A 79 -1.31 -11.41 -11.14
C ALA A 79 -1.59 -12.88 -11.53
N ALA A 80 -2.78 -13.14 -12.09
CA ALA A 80 -3.07 -14.46 -12.64
C ALA A 80 -2.05 -14.74 -13.76
N ALA A 81 -1.42 -15.92 -13.70
CA ALA A 81 -0.46 -16.37 -14.71
C ALA A 81 -1.14 -16.61 -16.06
#